data_AF-A0A3D0MBN4-F1
#
_entry.id   AF-A0A3D0MBN4-F1
#
_cell.length_a   1.000
_cell.length_b   1.000
_cell.length_c   1.000
_cell.angle_alpha   90.00
_cell.angle_beta   90.00
_cell.angle_gamma   90.00
#
_symmetry.space_group_name_H-M   'P 1'
#
loop_
_entity.id
_entity.type
_entity.pdbx_description
1 polymer ?
#
loop_
_entity_poly.entity_id
_entity_poly.type
_entity_poly.pdbx_seq_one_letter_code
_entity_poly.pdbx_strand_id
1 'polypeptide(L)'
;MKSIPIKSIAALTVALALAGGSYWQINFNKDWREQYAYTKGVDALIYAFPYYLNTVLRYKWGQPEAPEGQQVPEDAINKFWHATFVDPKNYRDGGAPNADTLYSPAWVYAKEQPIIITVPEIPGNRYFAIELAGFDSDNFAYISKRLHGNGGGNYAIVPPNWQGDLPEDVEFVAHNPTPWFYAMARIYADFNDPSDQAEVAAIQSKMQIVGLNDWGTENPPRPAHPPVPDVGDLSEVLLETDVVSYIKKMVMSDPASFWDIVNRAMTVNGVAERDQRYLKDWAELHIGPDQDVSQAEDNEQAGLAKAVFDGIMIMRAHATS
;
A
#
# COMPACT_ATOMS: atom_id res chain seq x y z
N MET A 1 -60.98 -6.79 26.50
CA MET A 1 -59.60 -6.26 26.64
C MET A 1 -59.13 -6.57 28.06
N LYS A 2 -58.17 -7.47 28.25
CA LYS A 2 -57.61 -7.80 29.57
C LYS A 2 -56.60 -6.70 29.94
N SER A 3 -56.85 -5.97 31.02
CA SER A 3 -55.92 -4.97 31.54
C SER A 3 -54.65 -5.67 32.03
N ILE A 4 -53.49 -5.20 31.57
CA ILE A 4 -52.20 -5.62 32.11
C ILE A 4 -52.16 -5.10 33.56
N PRO A 5 -51.92 -5.95 34.57
CA PRO A 5 -51.90 -5.51 35.95
C PRO A 5 -50.77 -4.49 36.16
N ILE A 6 -51.09 -3.37 36.82
CA ILE A 6 -50.21 -2.23 37.07
C ILE A 6 -48.85 -2.65 37.69
N LYS A 7 -48.83 -3.74 38.47
CA LYS A 7 -47.62 -4.34 39.04
C LYS A 7 -46.64 -4.86 37.98
N SER A 8 -47.14 -5.41 36.87
CA SER A 8 -46.31 -5.89 35.76
C SER A 8 -45.72 -4.74 34.93
N ILE A 9 -46.45 -3.63 34.80
CA ILE A 9 -45.93 -2.41 34.16
C ILE A 9 -44.83 -1.78 35.04
N ALA A 10 -45.06 -1.66 36.35
CA ALA A 10 -44.07 -1.11 37.28
C ALA A 10 -42.77 -1.96 37.32
N ALA A 11 -42.88 -3.29 37.35
CA ALA A 11 -41.72 -4.19 37.32
C ALA A 11 -40.90 -4.08 36.01
N LEU A 12 -41.57 -3.95 34.85
CA LEU A 12 -40.89 -3.75 33.57
C LEU A 12 -40.15 -2.40 33.52
N THR A 13 -40.76 -1.36 34.11
CA THR A 13 -40.18 0.00 34.12
C THR A 13 -38.94 0.08 35.01
N VAL A 14 -38.94 -0.62 36.16
CA VAL A 14 -37.77 -0.72 37.04
C VAL A 14 -36.64 -1.54 36.39
N ALA A 15 -36.96 -2.64 35.70
CA ALA A 15 -35.96 -3.44 35.00
C ALA A 15 -35.31 -2.67 33.83
N LEU A 16 -36.08 -1.90 33.06
CA LEU A 16 -35.56 -1.02 31.99
C LEU A 16 -34.73 0.15 32.54
N ALA A 17 -35.14 0.72 33.68
CA ALA A 17 -34.37 1.78 34.34
C ALA A 17 -33.04 1.27 34.94
N LEU A 18 -33.01 0.04 35.48
CA LEU A 18 -31.78 -0.60 35.97
C LEU A 18 -30.86 -1.00 34.81
N ALA A 19 -31.39 -1.56 33.72
CA ALA A 19 -30.60 -1.87 32.53
C ALA A 19 -30.05 -0.60 31.85
N GLY A 20 -30.86 0.46 31.78
CA GLY A 20 -30.45 1.78 31.28
C GLY A 20 -29.41 2.45 32.19
N GLY A 21 -29.61 2.40 33.51
CA GLY A 21 -28.65 2.90 34.49
C GLY A 21 -27.30 2.20 34.40
N SER A 22 -27.28 0.87 34.28
CA SER A 22 -26.07 0.07 34.07
C SER A 22 -25.38 0.41 32.74
N TYR A 23 -26.14 0.58 31.66
CA TYR A 23 -25.58 0.96 30.35
C TYR A 23 -24.93 2.35 30.36
N TRP A 24 -25.60 3.34 30.95
CA TRP A 24 -25.05 4.69 31.09
C TRP A 24 -23.84 4.71 32.02
N GLN A 25 -23.89 3.99 33.14
CA GLN A 25 -22.80 3.96 34.11
C GLN A 25 -21.56 3.21 33.57
N ILE A 26 -21.74 2.18 32.74
CA ILE A 26 -20.65 1.54 32.00
C ILE A 26 -20.03 2.52 30.99
N ASN A 27 -20.84 3.29 30.25
CA ASN A 27 -20.33 4.27 29.29
C ASN A 27 -19.68 5.51 29.94
N PHE A 28 -20.19 5.97 31.08
CA PHE A 28 -19.61 7.08 31.85
C PHE A 28 -18.28 6.72 32.53
N ASN A 29 -18.06 5.43 32.81
CA ASN A 29 -16.82 4.92 33.42
C ASN A 29 -15.79 4.42 32.40
N LYS A 30 -16.05 4.53 31.08
CA LYS A 30 -15.03 4.22 30.08
C LYS A 30 -13.86 5.18 30.24
N ASP A 31 -12.64 4.64 30.21
CA ASP A 31 -11.44 5.46 30.28
C ASP A 31 -11.42 6.42 29.08
N TRP A 32 -11.32 7.71 29.38
CA TRP A 32 -11.29 8.73 28.35
C TRP A 32 -10.06 8.57 27.46
N ARG A 33 -8.96 8.01 27.97
CA ARG A 33 -7.74 7.72 27.19
C ARG A 33 -7.99 6.66 26.14
N GLU A 34 -8.70 5.59 26.48
CA GLU A 34 -9.10 4.56 25.51
C GLU A 34 -9.98 5.18 24.40
N GLN A 35 -10.94 6.04 24.76
CA GLN A 35 -11.81 6.69 23.77
C GLN A 35 -11.07 7.73 22.92
N TYR A 36 -10.12 8.45 23.52
CA TYR A 36 -9.24 9.39 22.82
C TYR A 36 -8.36 8.66 21.81
N ALA A 37 -7.66 7.62 22.27
CA ALA A 37 -6.81 6.76 21.45
C ALA A 37 -7.60 6.09 20.33
N TYR A 38 -8.81 5.59 20.61
CA TYR A 38 -9.70 5.06 19.59
C TYR A 38 -10.04 6.11 18.50
N THR A 39 -10.45 7.30 18.91
CA THR A 39 -10.90 8.36 17.98
C THR A 39 -9.76 8.83 17.09
N LYS A 40 -8.59 9.11 17.68
CA LYS A 40 -7.38 9.52 16.95
C LYS A 40 -6.79 8.36 16.13
N GLY A 41 -6.88 7.13 16.63
CA GLY A 41 -6.47 5.94 15.91
C GLY A 41 -7.30 5.72 14.64
N VAL A 42 -8.61 5.94 14.65
CA VAL A 42 -9.43 5.81 13.42
C VAL A 42 -9.02 6.86 12.39
N ASP A 43 -8.82 8.10 12.82
CA ASP A 43 -8.34 9.21 11.98
C ASP A 43 -6.96 8.89 11.36
N ALA A 44 -6.00 8.47 12.19
CA ALA A 44 -4.67 8.09 11.76
C ALA A 44 -4.67 6.89 10.81
N LEU A 45 -5.51 5.88 11.06
CA LEU A 45 -5.59 4.68 10.24
C LEU A 45 -6.02 5.01 8.81
N ILE A 46 -7.04 5.85 8.64
CA ILE A 46 -7.56 6.20 7.31
C ILE A 46 -6.46 6.88 6.49
N TYR A 47 -5.68 7.77 7.11
CA TYR A 47 -4.53 8.39 6.47
C TYR A 47 -3.39 7.39 6.20
N ALA A 48 -3.06 6.53 7.17
CA ALA A 48 -1.90 5.66 7.12
C ALA A 48 -2.12 4.35 6.34
N PHE A 49 -3.35 4.07 5.90
CA PHE A 49 -3.67 2.83 5.21
C PHE A 49 -2.79 2.55 3.97
N PRO A 50 -2.44 3.54 3.12
CA PRO A 50 -1.49 3.32 2.03
C PRO A 50 -0.11 2.85 2.51
N TYR A 51 0.43 3.43 3.59
CA TYR A 51 1.71 3.02 4.16
C TYR A 51 1.69 1.57 4.64
N TYR A 52 0.58 1.16 5.28
CA TYR A 52 0.36 -0.22 5.68
C TYR A 52 0.26 -1.16 4.47
N LEU A 53 -0.66 -0.87 3.54
CA LEU A 53 -0.95 -1.73 2.38
C LEU A 53 0.29 -1.89 1.49
N ASN A 54 0.99 -0.79 1.20
CA ASN A 54 2.19 -0.80 0.38
C ASN A 54 3.35 -1.55 1.05
N THR A 55 3.42 -1.58 2.38
CA THR A 55 4.41 -2.42 3.09
C THR A 55 4.12 -3.89 2.92
N VAL A 56 2.87 -4.29 3.11
CA VAL A 56 2.39 -5.67 2.96
C VAL A 56 2.61 -6.15 1.52
N LEU A 57 2.21 -5.35 0.53
CA LEU A 57 2.41 -5.67 -0.88
C LEU A 57 3.89 -5.74 -1.25
N ARG A 58 4.72 -4.81 -0.78
CA ARG A 58 6.16 -4.83 -1.05
C ARG A 58 6.84 -6.06 -0.50
N TYR A 59 6.47 -6.50 0.71
CA TYR A 59 7.00 -7.73 1.27
C TYR A 59 6.57 -8.95 0.44
N LYS A 60 5.27 -9.05 0.10
CA LYS A 60 4.73 -10.17 -0.69
C LYS A 60 5.36 -10.24 -2.09
N TRP A 61 5.36 -9.14 -2.83
CA TRP A 61 5.88 -9.09 -4.21
C TRP A 61 7.40 -9.14 -4.29
N GLY A 62 8.08 -8.88 -3.17
CA GLY A 62 9.53 -9.03 -3.04
C GLY A 62 9.98 -10.47 -2.82
N GLN A 63 9.06 -11.40 -2.56
CA GLN A 63 9.43 -12.81 -2.42
C GLN A 63 9.89 -13.39 -3.76
N PRO A 64 10.86 -14.32 -3.75
CA PRO A 64 11.41 -14.90 -4.99
C PRO A 64 10.38 -15.70 -5.78
N GLU A 65 9.38 -16.27 -5.10
CA GLU A 65 8.34 -17.11 -5.68
C GLU A 65 6.97 -16.71 -5.09
N ALA A 66 5.96 -16.71 -5.96
CA ALA A 66 4.56 -16.62 -5.60
C ALA A 66 3.97 -18.02 -5.31
N PRO A 67 2.84 -18.11 -4.60
CA PRO A 67 2.14 -19.37 -4.41
C PRO A 67 1.78 -20.04 -5.73
N GLU A 68 1.89 -21.36 -5.77
CA GLU A 68 1.61 -22.15 -6.97
C GLU A 68 0.21 -21.83 -7.54
N GLY A 69 0.16 -21.57 -8.85
CA GLY A 69 -1.08 -21.26 -9.56
C GLY A 69 -1.63 -19.85 -9.35
N GLN A 70 -0.95 -18.99 -8.57
CA GLN A 70 -1.30 -17.57 -8.47
C GLN A 70 -0.48 -16.74 -9.46
N GLN A 71 -1.17 -15.91 -10.23
CA GLN A 71 -0.55 -14.92 -11.11
C GLN A 71 -0.47 -13.57 -10.38
N VAL A 72 0.44 -13.49 -9.41
CA VAL A 72 0.74 -12.28 -8.64
C VAL A 72 2.21 -11.92 -8.81
N PRO A 73 2.61 -10.66 -8.59
CA PRO A 73 4.00 -10.28 -8.71
C PRO A 73 4.89 -11.04 -7.72
N GLU A 74 6.04 -11.49 -8.23
CA GLU A 74 7.14 -12.12 -7.49
C GLU A 74 8.46 -11.53 -8.00
N ASP A 75 9.50 -11.54 -7.16
CA ASP A 75 10.83 -11.02 -7.47
C ASP A 75 10.79 -9.58 -8.04
N ALA A 76 9.81 -8.78 -7.61
CA ALA A 76 9.42 -7.52 -8.23
C ALA A 76 10.01 -6.28 -7.53
N ILE A 77 11.15 -6.44 -6.84
CA ILE A 77 11.91 -5.33 -6.27
C ILE A 77 13.01 -4.93 -7.25
N ASN A 78 13.07 -3.64 -7.59
CA ASN A 78 14.01 -3.02 -8.53
C ASN A 78 14.09 -3.78 -9.87
N LYS A 79 12.99 -4.44 -10.24
CA LYS A 79 12.83 -5.24 -11.45
C LYS A 79 11.33 -5.33 -11.74
N PHE A 80 10.96 -5.18 -13.00
CA PHE A 80 9.59 -5.41 -13.42
C PHE A 80 9.27 -6.90 -13.39
N TRP A 81 8.15 -7.25 -12.75
CA TRP A 81 7.49 -8.52 -12.99
C TRP A 81 6.48 -8.32 -14.13
N HIS A 82 6.37 -9.25 -15.06
CA HIS A 82 5.52 -9.10 -16.25
C HIS A 82 4.32 -10.03 -16.19
N ALA A 83 3.13 -9.45 -16.06
CA ALA A 83 1.89 -10.19 -16.18
C ALA A 83 1.72 -10.66 -17.62
N THR A 84 1.50 -11.96 -17.82
CA THR A 84 1.13 -12.55 -19.11
C THR A 84 -0.40 -12.61 -19.30
N PHE A 85 -1.15 -12.45 -18.22
CA PHE A 85 -2.60 -12.37 -18.15
C PHE A 85 -2.99 -11.76 -16.80
N VAL A 86 -4.20 -11.23 -16.66
CA VAL A 86 -4.77 -10.91 -15.36
C VAL A 86 -6.25 -11.27 -15.37
N ASP A 87 -6.65 -12.22 -14.53
CA ASP A 87 -8.07 -12.51 -14.32
C ASP A 87 -8.65 -11.55 -13.27
N PRO A 88 -9.46 -10.55 -13.67
CA PRO A 88 -10.05 -9.62 -12.71
C PRO A 88 -10.99 -10.31 -11.72
N LYS A 89 -11.51 -11.51 -12.02
CA LYS A 89 -12.38 -12.25 -11.10
C LYS A 89 -11.61 -12.83 -9.92
N ASN A 90 -10.35 -13.20 -10.13
CA ASN A 90 -9.56 -13.96 -9.15
C ASN A 90 -8.45 -13.12 -8.48
N TYR A 91 -8.04 -12.01 -9.09
CA TYR A 91 -7.03 -11.13 -8.50
C TYR A 91 -7.58 -10.37 -7.28
N ARG A 92 -6.86 -10.43 -6.14
CA ARG A 92 -7.29 -9.86 -4.85
C ARG A 92 -6.19 -9.08 -4.10
N ASP A 93 -5.03 -8.87 -4.73
CA ASP A 93 -3.91 -8.15 -4.13
C ASP A 93 -3.93 -6.63 -4.42
N GLY A 94 -5.07 -6.08 -4.88
CA GLY A 94 -5.33 -4.64 -4.89
C GLY A 94 -5.65 -4.02 -6.26
N GLY A 95 -6.67 -3.15 -6.32
CA GLY A 95 -7.15 -2.56 -7.56
C GLY A 95 -8.12 -3.47 -8.35
N ALA A 96 -8.61 -2.95 -9.48
CA ALA A 96 -9.47 -3.68 -10.42
C ALA A 96 -8.73 -3.74 -11.77
N PRO A 97 -8.03 -4.85 -12.06
CA PRO A 97 -7.35 -5.01 -13.34
C PRO A 97 -8.31 -4.75 -14.50
N ASN A 98 -7.90 -3.94 -15.47
CA ASN A 98 -8.70 -3.70 -16.66
C ASN A 98 -8.47 -4.81 -17.69
N ALA A 99 -9.42 -4.96 -18.61
CA ALA A 99 -9.39 -6.00 -19.64
C ALA A 99 -8.62 -5.59 -20.90
N ASP A 100 -7.91 -4.45 -20.87
CA ASP A 100 -7.32 -3.83 -22.06
C ASP A 100 -5.79 -3.83 -22.04
N THR A 101 -5.17 -4.10 -20.89
CA THR A 101 -3.71 -3.95 -20.72
C THR A 101 -3.05 -5.12 -20.00
N LEU A 102 -1.82 -5.44 -20.41
CA LEU A 102 -0.90 -6.24 -19.62
C LEU A 102 -0.06 -5.34 -18.71
N TYR A 103 0.15 -5.81 -17.49
CA TYR A 103 0.77 -5.04 -16.42
C TYR A 103 2.23 -5.44 -16.21
N SER A 104 3.05 -4.50 -15.79
CA SER A 104 4.36 -4.81 -15.22
C SER A 104 4.65 -3.95 -13.98
N PRO A 105 4.28 -4.43 -12.79
CA PRO A 105 4.58 -3.75 -11.53
C PRO A 105 6.04 -3.94 -11.10
N ALA A 106 6.55 -2.97 -10.35
CA ALA A 106 7.78 -3.05 -9.58
C ALA A 106 7.71 -2.16 -8.34
N TRP A 107 8.29 -2.62 -7.24
CA TRP A 107 8.71 -1.75 -6.14
C TRP A 107 10.11 -1.26 -6.42
N VAL A 108 10.31 0.05 -6.41
CA VAL A 108 11.59 0.67 -6.73
C VAL A 108 12.14 1.40 -5.51
N TYR A 109 13.41 1.18 -5.19
CA TYR A 109 14.15 1.91 -4.17
C TYR A 109 15.09 2.91 -4.81
N ALA A 110 14.85 4.19 -4.58
CA ALA A 110 15.73 5.29 -5.00
C ALA A 110 15.98 6.22 -3.82
N LYS A 111 17.09 5.99 -3.12
CA LYS A 111 17.55 6.90 -2.06
C LYS A 111 18.99 7.35 -2.27
N GLU A 112 19.85 6.41 -2.68
CA GLU A 112 21.29 6.66 -2.68
C GLU A 112 21.81 7.15 -4.04
N GLN A 113 21.08 6.86 -5.12
CA GLN A 113 21.40 7.24 -6.49
C GLN A 113 20.14 7.30 -7.35
N PRO A 114 20.18 8.00 -8.50
CA PRO A 114 19.11 7.94 -9.49
C PRO A 114 18.87 6.52 -9.99
N ILE A 115 17.61 6.21 -10.24
CA ILE A 115 17.17 4.99 -10.90
C ILE A 115 16.73 5.35 -12.31
N ILE A 116 17.24 4.61 -13.30
CA ILE A 116 16.94 4.76 -14.71
C ILE A 116 15.96 3.65 -15.10
N ILE A 117 14.79 4.06 -15.60
CA ILE A 117 13.79 3.17 -16.18
C ILE A 117 13.92 3.24 -17.70
N THR A 118 14.23 2.11 -18.34
CA THR A 118 14.30 2.01 -19.80
C THR A 118 12.99 1.47 -20.35
N VAL A 119 12.43 2.18 -21.33
CA VAL A 119 11.28 1.74 -22.11
C VAL A 119 11.74 1.52 -23.55
N PRO A 120 11.55 0.32 -24.13
CA PRO A 120 11.87 0.10 -25.53
C PRO A 120 10.93 0.88 -26.45
N GLU A 121 11.23 0.94 -27.74
CA GLU A 121 10.27 1.43 -28.73
C GLU A 121 8.95 0.65 -28.64
N ILE A 122 7.83 1.38 -28.64
CA ILE A 122 6.47 0.86 -28.56
C ILE A 122 5.85 0.95 -29.96
N PRO A 123 5.58 -0.17 -30.65
CA PRO A 123 5.17 -0.16 -32.05
C PRO A 123 3.92 0.67 -32.34
N GLY A 124 4.00 1.45 -33.43
CA GLY A 124 2.89 2.20 -33.97
C GLY A 124 2.27 3.17 -32.96
N ASN A 125 0.96 3.04 -32.76
CA ASN A 125 0.19 3.92 -31.88
C ASN A 125 -0.30 3.21 -30.60
N ARG A 126 0.28 2.06 -30.25
CA ARG A 126 -0.10 1.28 -29.05
C ARG A 126 -0.02 2.14 -27.79
N TYR A 127 -1.00 2.00 -26.91
CA TYR A 127 -1.03 2.69 -25.63
C TYR A 127 -0.01 2.08 -24.67
N PHE A 128 0.75 2.94 -23.99
CA PHE A 128 1.50 2.57 -22.80
C PHE A 128 1.54 3.71 -21.78
N ALA A 129 1.65 3.34 -20.52
CA ALA A 129 2.01 4.24 -19.43
C ALA A 129 2.69 3.46 -18.30
N ILE A 130 3.69 4.07 -17.68
CA ILE A 130 4.25 3.70 -16.38
C ILE A 130 3.81 4.79 -15.42
N GLU A 131 2.93 4.42 -14.50
CA GLU A 131 2.55 5.25 -13.36
C GLU A 131 3.61 5.14 -12.28
N LEU A 132 3.99 6.27 -11.71
CA LEU A 132 4.93 6.35 -10.60
C LEU A 132 4.23 6.96 -9.39
N ALA A 133 4.09 6.17 -8.33
CA ALA A 133 3.40 6.57 -7.10
C ALA A 133 4.32 6.46 -5.89
N GLY A 134 4.28 7.45 -5.00
CA GLY A 134 4.99 7.41 -3.74
C GLY A 134 4.49 6.29 -2.84
N PHE A 135 5.20 6.04 -1.74
CA PHE A 135 4.78 5.04 -0.76
C PHE A 135 3.48 5.42 -0.02
N ASP A 136 3.12 6.70 -0.06
CA ASP A 136 1.84 7.28 0.35
C ASP A 136 0.70 7.00 -0.66
N SER A 137 0.98 6.32 -1.78
CA SER A 137 0.07 6.04 -2.90
C SER A 137 -0.31 7.24 -3.75
N ASP A 138 0.33 8.40 -3.57
CA ASP A 138 0.11 9.56 -4.44
C ASP A 138 0.99 9.47 -5.70
N ASN A 139 0.37 9.66 -6.87
CA ASN A 139 1.08 9.72 -8.13
C ASN A 139 1.93 10.98 -8.22
N PHE A 140 3.22 10.82 -8.49
CA PHE A 140 4.15 11.96 -8.63
C PHE A 140 4.67 12.14 -10.05
N ALA A 141 4.62 11.10 -10.89
CA ALA A 141 5.10 11.17 -12.27
C ALA A 141 4.51 10.07 -13.17
N TYR A 142 4.71 10.23 -14.48
CA TYR A 142 4.36 9.24 -15.49
C TYR A 142 5.42 9.16 -16.58
N ILE A 143 5.72 7.95 -17.05
CA ILE A 143 6.42 7.71 -18.32
C ILE A 143 5.40 7.13 -19.29
N SER A 144 4.94 7.90 -20.27
CA SER A 144 3.85 7.45 -21.15
C SER A 144 3.95 7.95 -22.58
N LYS A 145 3.20 7.31 -23.47
CA LYS A 145 3.00 7.76 -24.85
C LYS A 145 2.60 9.24 -24.93
N ARG A 146 1.73 9.69 -24.01
CA ARG A 146 1.21 11.06 -24.03
C ARG A 146 2.30 12.10 -23.78
N LEU A 147 3.29 11.76 -22.97
CA LEU A 147 4.36 12.67 -22.56
C LEU A 147 5.61 12.53 -23.44
N HIS A 148 5.98 11.30 -23.82
CA HIS A 148 7.25 11.01 -24.48
C HIS A 148 7.11 10.38 -25.88
N GLY A 149 5.87 10.15 -26.35
CA GLY A 149 5.65 9.39 -27.58
C GLY A 149 6.04 7.91 -27.42
N ASN A 150 6.20 7.23 -28.55
CA ASN A 150 6.38 5.78 -28.62
C ASN A 150 7.81 5.35 -29.02
N GLY A 151 8.75 6.28 -29.12
CA GLY A 151 10.13 6.01 -29.58
C GLY A 151 11.03 5.28 -28.56
N GLY A 152 10.52 4.95 -27.38
CA GLY A 152 11.31 4.44 -26.27
C GLY A 152 12.07 5.56 -25.54
N GLY A 153 12.99 5.19 -24.65
CA GLY A 153 13.85 6.13 -23.95
C GLY A 153 14.33 5.63 -22.59
N ASN A 154 15.20 6.41 -21.96
CA ASN A 154 15.75 6.16 -20.63
C ASN A 154 15.36 7.30 -19.71
N TYR A 155 14.73 6.99 -18.59
CA TYR A 155 14.04 7.96 -17.76
C TYR A 155 14.54 7.88 -16.32
N ALA A 156 15.16 8.94 -15.82
CA ALA A 156 15.71 9.03 -14.48
C ALA A 156 14.68 9.51 -13.46
N ILE A 157 14.56 8.75 -12.38
CA ILE A 157 13.94 9.15 -11.12
C ILE A 157 15.06 9.44 -10.12
N VAL A 158 15.10 10.67 -9.62
CA VAL A 158 16.27 11.20 -8.91
C VAL A 158 15.94 11.42 -7.42
N PRO A 159 16.69 10.82 -6.49
CA PRO A 159 16.53 11.08 -5.06
C PRO A 159 16.60 12.58 -4.75
N PRO A 160 15.75 13.10 -3.85
CA PRO A 160 15.88 14.48 -3.38
C PRO A 160 17.30 14.74 -2.88
N ASN A 161 17.87 15.89 -3.27
CA ASN A 161 19.23 16.33 -2.93
C ASN A 161 20.39 15.55 -3.58
N TRP A 162 20.13 14.61 -4.49
CA TRP A 162 21.20 14.03 -5.30
C TRP A 162 21.90 15.12 -6.13
N GLN A 163 23.22 15.01 -6.25
CA GLN A 163 24.07 15.93 -7.00
C GLN A 163 24.89 15.14 -8.03
N GLY A 164 24.92 15.62 -9.26
CA GLY A 164 25.66 15.04 -10.37
C GLY A 164 24.99 15.37 -11.70
N ASP A 165 25.57 14.85 -12.77
CA ASP A 165 25.05 14.99 -14.13
C ASP A 165 24.42 13.66 -14.57
N LEU A 166 23.26 13.74 -15.24
CA LEU A 166 22.68 12.59 -15.92
C LEU A 166 23.37 12.40 -17.29
N PRO A 167 23.50 11.16 -17.78
CA PRO A 167 23.95 10.88 -19.13
C PRO A 167 23.09 11.59 -20.18
N GLU A 168 23.67 11.97 -21.33
CA GLU A 168 22.97 12.73 -22.38
C GLU A 168 21.72 12.02 -22.92
N ASP A 169 21.69 10.69 -22.88
CA ASP A 169 20.59 9.85 -23.36
C ASP A 169 19.56 9.49 -22.27
N VAL A 170 19.66 10.12 -21.09
CA VAL A 170 18.79 9.89 -19.93
C VAL A 170 18.00 11.15 -19.60
N GLU A 171 16.68 11.08 -19.75
CA GLU A 171 15.77 12.18 -19.45
C GLU A 171 15.43 12.23 -17.95
N PHE A 172 15.59 13.40 -17.32
CA PHE A 172 15.07 13.62 -15.98
C PHE A 172 13.54 13.66 -16.00
N VAL A 173 12.89 12.80 -15.20
CA VAL A 173 11.43 12.77 -15.09
C VAL A 173 10.94 13.47 -13.83
N ALA A 174 11.44 13.07 -12.65
CA ALA A 174 11.00 13.63 -11.39
C ALA A 174 11.96 13.32 -10.24
N HIS A 175 11.81 14.09 -9.15
CA HIS A 175 12.29 13.66 -7.85
C HIS A 175 11.29 12.71 -7.19
N ASN A 176 11.75 11.58 -6.64
CA ASN A 176 10.86 10.69 -5.91
C ASN A 176 10.51 11.30 -4.53
N PRO A 177 9.22 11.33 -4.15
CA PRO A 177 8.78 11.90 -2.87
C PRO A 177 9.16 11.00 -1.68
N THR A 178 9.32 9.71 -1.91
CA THR A 178 9.65 8.68 -0.91
C THR A 178 10.78 7.78 -1.42
N PRO A 179 11.69 7.30 -0.56
CA PRO A 179 12.73 6.32 -0.90
C PRO A 179 12.24 5.09 -1.65
N TRP A 180 11.15 4.47 -1.18
CA TRP A 180 10.44 3.44 -1.93
C TRP A 180 9.30 4.07 -2.71
N PHE A 181 9.15 3.70 -3.97
CA PHE A 181 8.01 4.09 -4.78
C PHE A 181 7.56 2.92 -5.63
N TYR A 182 6.32 3.02 -6.10
CA TYR A 182 5.70 2.04 -6.95
C TYR A 182 5.80 2.45 -8.41
N ALA A 183 6.18 1.52 -9.29
CA ALA A 183 6.14 1.69 -10.73
C ALA A 183 5.19 0.67 -11.35
N MET A 184 4.16 1.14 -12.06
CA MET A 184 3.17 0.28 -12.70
C MET A 184 3.09 0.53 -14.20
N ALA A 185 3.77 -0.30 -14.97
CA ALA A 185 3.64 -0.31 -16.41
C ALA A 185 2.33 -0.95 -16.86
N ARG A 186 1.71 -0.36 -17.87
CA ARG A 186 0.49 -0.83 -18.53
C ARG A 186 0.68 -0.68 -20.02
N ILE A 187 0.53 -1.75 -20.77
CA ILE A 187 0.65 -1.75 -22.23
C ILE A 187 -0.63 -2.36 -22.80
N TYR A 188 -1.24 -1.70 -23.77
CA TYR A 188 -2.45 -2.23 -24.42
C TYR A 188 -2.16 -3.55 -25.12
N ALA A 189 -3.05 -4.52 -24.90
CA ALA A 189 -3.02 -5.84 -25.51
C ALA A 189 -4.43 -6.22 -25.98
N ASP A 190 -4.55 -6.77 -27.19
CA ASP A 190 -5.77 -7.44 -27.62
C ASP A 190 -5.80 -8.87 -27.08
N PHE A 191 -6.63 -9.10 -26.07
CA PHE A 191 -6.77 -10.42 -25.45
C PHE A 191 -7.46 -11.46 -26.35
N ASN A 192 -8.00 -11.06 -27.50
CA ASN A 192 -8.51 -11.97 -28.52
C ASN A 192 -7.45 -12.39 -29.55
N ASP A 193 -6.28 -11.76 -29.53
CA ASP A 193 -5.16 -12.05 -30.42
C ASP A 193 -3.92 -12.51 -29.62
N PRO A 194 -3.64 -13.82 -29.59
CA PRO A 194 -2.44 -14.35 -28.92
C PRO A 194 -1.12 -13.82 -29.50
N SER A 195 -1.11 -13.41 -30.78
CA SER A 195 0.09 -12.85 -31.40
C SER A 195 0.38 -11.43 -30.91
N ASP A 196 -0.67 -10.64 -30.67
CA ASP A 196 -0.55 -9.31 -30.05
C ASP A 196 -0.05 -9.41 -28.60
N GLN A 197 -0.57 -10.37 -27.83
CA GLN A 197 -0.09 -10.65 -26.47
C GLN A 197 1.39 -11.05 -26.45
N ALA A 198 1.83 -11.87 -27.41
CA ALA A 198 3.24 -12.24 -27.54
C ALA A 198 4.12 -11.04 -27.93
N GLU A 199 3.62 -10.11 -28.76
CA GLU A 199 4.31 -8.86 -29.05
C GLU A 199 4.47 -7.99 -27.79
N VAL A 200 3.41 -7.85 -27.00
CA VAL A 200 3.47 -7.10 -25.73
C VAL A 200 4.42 -7.74 -24.73
N ALA A 201 4.45 -9.08 -24.62
CA ALA A 201 5.42 -9.78 -23.79
C ALA A 201 6.87 -9.54 -24.24
N ALA A 202 7.11 -9.45 -25.57
CA ALA A 202 8.42 -9.14 -26.12
C ALA A 202 8.84 -7.67 -25.91
N ILE A 203 7.89 -6.74 -25.76
CA ILE A 203 8.13 -5.36 -25.34
C ILE A 203 8.48 -5.33 -23.86
N GLN A 204 7.66 -5.95 -23.02
CA GLN A 204 7.84 -6.03 -21.58
C GLN A 204 9.22 -6.56 -21.20
N SER A 205 9.68 -7.64 -21.84
CA SER A 205 10.98 -8.27 -21.55
C SER A 205 12.21 -7.39 -21.82
N LYS A 206 12.03 -6.28 -22.54
CA LYS A 206 13.10 -5.30 -22.82
C LYS A 206 13.06 -4.10 -21.89
N MET A 207 12.06 -3.98 -21.02
CA MET A 207 12.01 -2.94 -20.01
C MET A 207 13.05 -3.22 -18.92
N GLN A 208 13.71 -2.18 -18.43
CA GLN A 208 14.78 -2.32 -17.43
C GLN A 208 14.66 -1.27 -16.33
N ILE A 209 15.20 -1.62 -15.16
CA ILE A 209 15.40 -0.71 -14.02
C ILE A 209 16.87 -0.84 -13.62
N VAL A 210 17.63 0.24 -13.73
CA VAL A 210 19.09 0.26 -13.56
C VAL A 210 19.50 1.41 -12.64
N GLY A 211 20.51 1.20 -11.79
CA GLY A 211 21.07 2.27 -10.97
C GLY A 211 22.03 3.12 -11.81
N LEU A 212 22.04 4.44 -11.61
CA LEU A 212 22.90 5.33 -12.38
C LEU A 212 24.38 4.90 -12.39
N ASN A 213 24.91 4.41 -11.27
CA ASN A 213 26.32 3.96 -11.16
C ASN A 213 26.65 2.78 -12.08
N ASP A 214 25.65 1.98 -12.44
CA ASP A 214 25.79 0.82 -13.32
C ASP A 214 25.33 1.12 -14.76
N TRP A 215 24.93 2.37 -15.05
CA TRP A 215 24.47 2.78 -16.38
C TRP A 215 25.53 2.56 -17.44
N GLY A 216 25.13 1.97 -18.57
CA GLY A 216 26.03 1.63 -19.68
C GLY A 216 26.88 0.37 -19.47
N THR A 217 26.74 -0.31 -18.33
CA THR A 217 27.38 -1.62 -18.10
C THR A 217 26.61 -2.73 -18.83
N GLU A 218 27.34 -3.69 -19.41
CA GLU A 218 26.72 -4.89 -19.98
C GLU A 218 26.13 -5.77 -18.86
N ASN A 219 24.82 -6.05 -18.92
CA ASN A 219 24.08 -6.79 -17.89
C ASN A 219 24.25 -6.17 -16.48
N PRO A 220 23.77 -4.93 -16.26
CA PRO A 220 23.95 -4.26 -14.99
C PRO A 220 23.29 -5.07 -13.86
N PRO A 221 23.89 -5.08 -12.65
CA PRO A 221 23.26 -5.71 -11.52
C PRO A 221 21.92 -5.03 -11.22
N ARG A 222 21.02 -5.78 -10.57
CA ARG A 222 19.81 -5.20 -10.02
C ARG A 222 20.20 -4.10 -9.02
N PRO A 223 19.56 -2.91 -9.07
CA PRO A 223 19.83 -1.85 -8.10
C PRO A 223 19.72 -2.36 -6.66
N ALA A 224 20.71 -2.04 -5.84
CA ALA A 224 20.72 -2.42 -4.44
C ALA A 224 19.58 -1.73 -3.66
N HIS A 225 19.07 -2.42 -2.64
CA HIS A 225 18.06 -1.90 -1.73
C HIS A 225 18.32 -2.43 -0.31
N PRO A 226 17.83 -1.75 0.74
CA PRO A 226 17.89 -2.29 2.09
C PRO A 226 17.02 -3.55 2.19
N PRO A 227 17.30 -4.46 3.15
CA PRO A 227 16.44 -5.60 3.42
C PRO A 227 14.98 -5.17 3.56
N VAL A 228 14.06 -5.95 2.99
CA VAL A 228 12.62 -5.74 3.17
C VAL A 228 12.21 -6.54 4.40
N PRO A 229 11.83 -5.87 5.51
CA PRO A 229 11.41 -6.58 6.70
C PRO A 229 10.13 -7.38 6.45
N ASP A 230 9.97 -8.47 7.19
CA ASP A 230 8.70 -9.18 7.26
C ASP A 230 7.60 -8.33 7.91
N VAL A 231 6.37 -8.85 7.85
CA VAL A 231 5.16 -8.22 8.39
C VAL A 231 4.76 -8.83 9.74
N GLY A 232 5.72 -9.38 10.48
CA GLY A 232 5.52 -10.03 11.78
C GLY A 232 4.99 -11.45 11.68
N ASP A 233 4.32 -11.91 12.75
CA ASP A 233 3.88 -13.30 12.95
C ASP A 233 2.90 -13.80 11.89
N LEU A 234 2.26 -12.90 11.16
CA LEU A 234 1.29 -13.22 10.10
C LEU A 234 1.92 -13.23 8.69
N SER A 235 3.25 -13.19 8.58
CA SER A 235 3.94 -13.21 7.29
C SER A 235 3.62 -14.45 6.46
N GLU A 236 3.61 -15.64 7.05
CA GLU A 236 3.23 -16.88 6.36
C GLU A 236 1.79 -16.79 5.82
N VAL A 237 0.85 -16.25 6.60
CA VAL A 237 -0.55 -16.07 6.18
C VAL A 237 -0.63 -15.15 4.96
N LEU A 238 0.15 -14.07 4.92
CA LEU A 238 0.22 -13.16 3.77
C LEU A 238 0.76 -13.86 2.52
N LEU A 239 1.76 -14.71 2.67
CA LEU A 239 2.37 -15.41 1.54
C LEU A 239 1.45 -16.53 1.02
N GLU A 240 0.72 -17.22 1.89
CA GLU A 240 -0.17 -18.32 1.48
C GLU A 240 -1.55 -17.86 0.98
N THR A 241 -1.97 -16.63 1.29
CA THR A 241 -3.32 -16.13 0.99
C THR A 241 -3.32 -14.78 0.27
N ASP A 242 -4.50 -14.31 -0.15
CA ASP A 242 -4.65 -12.96 -0.69
C ASP A 242 -4.56 -11.88 0.41
N VAL A 243 -4.19 -10.67 0.02
CA VAL A 243 -4.02 -9.54 0.96
C VAL A 243 -5.29 -9.24 1.77
N VAL A 244 -6.48 -9.44 1.20
CA VAL A 244 -7.74 -9.20 1.93
C VAL A 244 -7.94 -10.25 3.03
N SER A 245 -7.60 -11.52 2.77
CA SER A 245 -7.61 -12.58 3.77
C SER A 245 -6.60 -12.33 4.88
N TYR A 246 -5.39 -11.89 4.54
CA TYR A 246 -4.38 -11.46 5.50
C TYR A 246 -4.86 -10.30 6.38
N ILE A 247 -5.40 -9.22 5.79
CA ILE A 247 -5.90 -8.05 6.55
C ILE A 247 -7.00 -8.46 7.53
N LYS A 248 -7.94 -9.32 7.11
CA LYS A 248 -8.97 -9.86 8.01
C LYS A 248 -8.34 -10.60 9.19
N LYS A 249 -7.33 -11.43 8.93
CA LYS A 249 -6.64 -12.19 9.98
C LYS A 249 -5.91 -11.26 10.95
N MET A 250 -5.17 -10.27 10.43
CA MET A 250 -4.49 -9.24 11.21
C MET A 250 -5.47 -8.51 12.13
N VAL A 251 -6.55 -7.96 11.57
CA VAL A 251 -7.57 -7.22 12.33
C VAL A 251 -8.19 -8.06 13.46
N MET A 252 -8.36 -9.37 13.26
CA MET A 252 -8.97 -10.26 14.26
C MET A 252 -8.00 -10.83 15.30
N SER A 253 -6.71 -10.97 14.96
CA SER A 253 -5.74 -11.73 15.76
C SER A 253 -4.58 -10.89 16.28
N ASP A 254 -4.19 -9.84 15.57
CA ASP A 254 -3.07 -8.98 15.90
C ASP A 254 -3.23 -7.56 15.33
N PRO A 255 -4.21 -6.77 15.83
CA PRO A 255 -4.43 -5.41 15.35
C PRO A 255 -3.28 -4.45 15.70
N ALA A 256 -2.45 -4.75 16.70
CA ALA A 256 -1.31 -3.91 17.08
C ALA A 256 -0.25 -3.87 15.97
N SER A 257 -0.01 -4.99 15.28
CA SER A 257 0.93 -5.06 14.15
C SER A 257 0.66 -4.05 13.04
N PHE A 258 -0.59 -3.59 12.86
CA PHE A 258 -0.91 -2.52 11.93
C PHE A 258 -0.08 -1.26 12.22
N TRP A 259 -0.03 -0.85 13.48
CA TRP A 259 0.66 0.37 13.90
C TRP A 259 2.17 0.22 13.83
N ASP A 260 2.71 -0.94 14.19
CA ASP A 260 4.14 -1.23 14.06
C ASP A 260 4.60 -1.14 12.60
N ILE A 261 3.80 -1.70 11.68
CA ILE A 261 4.03 -1.62 10.25
C ILE A 261 3.96 -0.17 9.76
N VAL A 262 2.93 0.58 10.17
CA VAL A 262 2.75 1.99 9.79
C VAL A 262 3.91 2.86 10.26
N ASN A 263 4.28 2.77 11.54
CA ASN A 263 5.36 3.57 12.11
C ASN A 263 6.68 3.29 11.39
N ARG A 264 7.01 2.02 11.16
CA ARG A 264 8.20 1.61 10.41
C ARG A 264 8.16 2.13 8.96
N ALA A 265 7.01 2.02 8.30
CA ALA A 265 6.84 2.50 6.94
C ALA A 265 7.03 4.02 6.84
N MET A 266 6.51 4.77 7.80
CA MET A 266 6.67 6.23 7.89
C MET A 266 8.10 6.64 8.28
N THR A 267 8.81 5.89 9.13
CA THR A 267 10.26 6.10 9.39
C THR A 267 11.06 5.96 8.10
N VAL A 268 10.85 4.86 7.36
CA VAL A 268 11.65 4.55 6.18
C VAL A 268 11.35 5.52 5.04
N ASN A 269 10.07 5.83 4.81
CA ASN A 269 9.65 6.59 3.65
C ASN A 269 9.46 8.07 3.89
N GLY A 270 9.40 8.48 5.16
CA GLY A 270 8.98 9.82 5.54
C GLY A 270 7.49 10.06 5.34
N VAL A 271 7.07 11.25 5.75
CA VAL A 271 5.71 11.76 5.58
C VAL A 271 5.82 13.08 4.84
N ALA A 272 5.02 13.22 3.77
CA ALA A 272 5.04 14.39 2.91
C ALA A 272 4.83 15.67 3.74
N GLU A 273 5.55 16.74 3.40
CA GLU A 273 5.51 18.00 4.16
C GLU A 273 4.08 18.55 4.32
N ARG A 274 3.24 18.38 3.28
CA ARG A 274 1.82 18.75 3.28
C ARG A 274 1.00 18.07 4.39
N ASP A 275 1.44 16.90 4.85
CA ASP A 275 0.72 16.03 5.79
C ASP A 275 1.36 15.97 7.17
N GLN A 276 2.56 16.53 7.37
CA GLN A 276 3.25 16.51 8.67
C GLN A 276 2.44 17.17 9.80
N ARG A 277 1.44 18.00 9.47
CA ARG A 277 0.52 18.57 10.47
C ARG A 277 -0.23 17.50 11.28
N TYR A 278 -0.51 16.34 10.69
CA TYR A 278 -1.26 15.28 11.36
C TYR A 278 -0.41 14.55 12.42
N LEU A 279 0.91 14.46 12.19
CA LEU A 279 1.82 13.72 13.06
C LEU A 279 1.88 14.26 14.48
N LYS A 280 1.71 15.58 14.67
CA LYS A 280 1.73 16.20 15.99
C LYS A 280 0.64 15.63 16.90
N ASP A 281 -0.54 15.40 16.34
CA ASP A 281 -1.69 14.90 17.09
C ASP A 281 -1.57 13.42 17.43
N TRP A 282 -0.92 12.63 16.56
CA TRP A 282 -0.82 11.18 16.74
C TRP A 282 0.44 10.76 17.52
N ALA A 283 1.46 11.60 17.59
CA ALA A 283 2.70 11.33 18.31
C ALA A 283 2.47 11.12 19.83
N GLU A 284 1.43 11.74 20.41
CA GLU A 284 1.03 11.49 21.81
C GLU A 284 0.61 10.03 22.06
N LEU A 285 0.15 9.35 21.01
CA LEU A 285 -0.24 7.93 21.03
C LEU A 285 0.84 7.03 20.42
N HIS A 286 2.06 7.56 20.25
CA HIS A 286 3.19 6.87 19.64
C HIS A 286 2.91 6.34 18.23
N ILE A 287 2.16 7.11 17.42
CA ILE A 287 1.95 6.84 16.00
C ILE A 287 2.75 7.83 15.17
N GLY A 288 3.51 7.33 14.20
CA GLY A 288 4.28 8.12 13.25
C GLY A 288 5.73 7.66 13.11
N PRO A 289 6.54 8.42 12.36
CA PRO A 289 7.97 8.15 12.21
C PRO A 289 8.68 8.07 13.58
N ASP A 290 9.47 7.01 13.75
CA ASP A 290 10.35 6.76 14.89
C ASP A 290 9.60 6.58 16.22
N GLN A 291 8.32 6.19 16.14
CA GLN A 291 7.47 5.90 17.28
C GLN A 291 7.22 4.39 17.43
N ASP A 292 6.76 4.00 18.61
CA ASP A 292 6.45 2.62 19.01
C ASP A 292 5.20 2.59 19.90
N VAL A 293 4.10 2.04 19.38
CA VAL A 293 2.81 2.01 20.08
C VAL A 293 2.83 1.13 21.33
N SER A 294 3.80 0.23 21.49
CA SER A 294 3.96 -0.56 22.71
C SER A 294 4.34 0.29 23.94
N GLN A 295 4.76 1.54 23.72
CA GLN A 295 5.07 2.50 24.78
C GLN A 295 3.81 3.25 25.29
N ALA A 296 2.68 3.13 24.60
CA ALA A 296 1.40 3.72 25.04
C ALA A 296 0.85 3.04 26.30
N GLU A 297 -0.01 3.72 27.06
CA GLU A 297 -0.68 3.11 28.22
C GLU A 297 -1.61 1.95 27.78
N ASP A 298 -1.85 0.95 28.65
CA ASP A 298 -2.66 -0.24 28.33
C ASP A 298 -4.07 0.12 27.79
N ASN A 299 -4.67 1.18 28.33
CA ASN A 299 -5.97 1.72 27.90
C ASN A 299 -5.91 2.35 26.49
N GLU A 300 -4.82 3.03 26.15
CA GLU A 300 -4.58 3.61 24.83
C GLU A 300 -4.35 2.51 23.81
N GLN A 301 -3.54 1.50 24.13
CA GLN A 301 -3.33 0.32 23.27
C GLN A 301 -4.65 -0.40 22.98
N ALA A 302 -5.54 -0.54 23.97
CA ALA A 302 -6.88 -1.10 23.76
C ALA A 302 -7.72 -0.25 22.78
N GLY A 303 -7.65 1.08 22.91
CA GLY A 303 -8.31 2.03 22.00
C GLY A 303 -7.78 1.94 20.57
N LEU A 304 -6.45 1.88 20.42
CA LEU A 304 -5.75 1.75 19.13
C LEU A 304 -6.04 0.42 18.44
N ALA A 305 -6.08 -0.68 19.18
CA ALA A 305 -6.46 -2.00 18.66
C ALA A 305 -7.89 -1.99 18.12
N LYS A 306 -8.82 -1.38 18.85
CA LYS A 306 -10.21 -1.22 18.40
C LYS A 306 -10.32 -0.32 17.16
N ALA A 307 -9.54 0.76 17.12
CA ALA A 307 -9.50 1.67 15.97
C ALA A 307 -9.13 0.95 14.67
N VAL A 308 -8.23 -0.05 14.74
CA VAL A 308 -7.83 -0.85 13.58
C VAL A 308 -9.01 -1.61 12.98
N PHE A 309 -9.77 -2.31 13.81
CA PHE A 309 -10.95 -3.03 13.36
C PHE A 309 -11.99 -2.09 12.75
N ASP A 310 -12.41 -1.08 13.50
CA ASP A 310 -13.49 -0.19 13.09
C ASP A 310 -13.08 0.66 11.87
N GLY A 311 -11.83 1.13 11.83
CA GLY A 311 -11.28 1.90 10.72
C GLY A 311 -11.26 1.13 9.39
N ILE A 312 -10.79 -0.12 9.40
CA ILE A 312 -10.85 -1.00 8.22
C ILE A 312 -12.30 -1.22 7.78
N MET A 313 -13.23 -1.41 8.72
CA MET A 313 -14.65 -1.59 8.41
C MET A 313 -15.30 -0.33 7.84
N ILE A 314 -14.93 0.86 8.32
CA ILE A 314 -15.36 2.16 7.77
C ILE A 314 -14.93 2.28 6.31
N MET A 315 -13.64 2.05 6.01
CA MET A 315 -13.14 2.13 4.63
C MET A 315 -13.81 1.12 3.72
N ARG A 316 -14.02 -0.11 4.20
CA ARG A 316 -14.74 -1.15 3.45
C ARG A 316 -16.18 -0.75 3.13
N ALA A 317 -16.90 -0.19 4.10
CA ALA A 317 -18.28 0.22 3.91
C ALA A 317 -18.38 1.37 2.88
N HIS A 318 -17.47 2.34 2.95
CA HIS A 318 -17.42 3.46 2.01
C HIS A 318 -17.13 3.00 0.57
N ALA A 319 -16.27 2.00 0.38
CA ALA A 319 -15.98 1.47 -0.96
C ALA A 319 -17.19 0.78 -1.64
N THR A 320 -18.23 0.45 -0.88
CA THR A 320 -19.43 -0.27 -1.38
C THR A 320 -20.68 0.61 -1.49
N SER A 321 -20.60 1.87 -1.08
CA SER A 321 -21.68 2.87 -1.18
C SER A 321 -21.58 3.70 -2.44
#